data_AF-A0A440K947-F1
#
_entry.id   AF-A0A440K947-F1
#
_cell.length_a   1.000
_cell.length_b   1.000
_cell.length_c   1.000
_cell.angle_alpha   90.00
_cell.angle_beta   90.00
_cell.angle_gamma   90.00
#
_symmetry.space_group_name_H-M   'P 1'
#
loop_
_entity.id
_entity.type
_entity.pdbx_description
1 polymer ?
#
loop_
_entity_poly.entity_id
_entity_poly.type
_entity_poly.pdbx_seq_one_letter_code
_entity_poly.pdbx_strand_id
1 'polypeptide(L)' 'MALRIKLPGGTVKVKTYRELRTRERDRRVPVLKIGSVYFIWWSDKQKPDDLSPRDKPPQS' A
#
# COMPACT_ATOMS: atom_id res chain seq x y z
N MET A 1 5.40 -8.72 -6.95
CA MET A 1 4.91 -9.51 -5.80
C MET A 1 4.77 -8.61 -4.57
N ALA A 2 3.77 -8.87 -3.76
CA ALA A 2 3.49 -8.09 -2.56
C ALA A 2 2.72 -8.96 -1.57
N LEU A 3 3.18 -9.02 -0.32
CA LEU A 3 2.40 -9.66 0.74
C LEU A 3 1.30 -8.69 1.17
N ARG A 4 0.06 -9.16 1.26
CA ARG A 4 -1.09 -8.37 1.71
C ARG A 4 -1.60 -8.94 3.02
N ILE A 5 -1.59 -8.13 4.07
CA ILE A 5 -2.05 -8.51 5.40
C ILE A 5 -3.25 -7.62 5.73
N LYS A 6 -4.41 -8.25 5.93
CA LYS A 6 -5.60 -7.56 6.44
C LYS A 6 -5.46 -7.45 7.96
N LEU A 7 -5.55 -6.23 8.47
CA LEU A 7 -5.51 -5.93 9.91
C LEU A 7 -6.80 -5.20 10.30
N PRO A 8 -7.23 -5.27 11.57
CA PRO A 8 -8.32 -4.44 12.04
C PRO A 8 -7.97 -2.96 11.82
N GLY A 9 -8.76 -2.27 10.99
CA GLY A 9 -8.55 -0.86 10.62
C GLY A 9 -7.85 -0.60 9.28
N GLY A 10 -7.42 -1.63 8.54
CA GLY A 10 -6.81 -1.42 7.23
C GLY A 10 -6.11 -2.63 6.61
N THR A 11 -5.43 -2.41 5.50
CA THR A 11 -4.59 -3.42 4.84
C THR A 11 -3.16 -2.93 4.75
N VAL A 12 -2.22 -3.78 5.16
CA VAL A 12 -0.80 -3.54 4.95
C VAL A 12 -0.33 -4.32 3.72
N LYS A 13 0.29 -3.61 2.79
CA LYS A 13 1.02 -4.20 1.68
C LYS A 13 2.51 -4.17 2.01
N VAL A 14 3.19 -5.30 1.92
CA VAL A 14 4.65 -5.39 2.10
C VAL A 14 5.28 -5.73 0.75
N LYS A 15 6.30 -4.96 0.37
CA LYS A 15 7.02 -5.09 -0.90
C LYS A 15 8.52 -4.96 -0.70
N THR A 16 9.30 -5.49 -1.63
CA THR A 16 10.74 -5.22 -1.70
C THR A 16 11.01 -3.93 -2.51
N TYR A 17 12.21 -3.33 -2.37
CA TYR A 17 12.59 -2.11 -3.10
C TYR A 17 12.42 -2.21 -4.63
N ARG A 18 12.71 -3.39 -5.18
CA ARG A 18 12.61 -3.68 -6.62
C ARG A 18 11.15 -3.67 -7.10
N GLU A 19 10.20 -3.88 -6.20
CA GLU A 19 8.79 -4.04 -6.51
C GLU A 19 7.95 -2.80 -6.16
N LEU A 20 8.61 -1.76 -5.64
CA LEU A 20 8.01 -0.45 -5.44
C LEU A 20 7.63 0.15 -6.80
N ARG A 21 6.35 0.51 -6.96
CA ARG A 21 5.89 1.33 -8.07
C ARG A 21 6.47 2.74 -7.95
N THR A 22 6.54 3.44 -9.07
CA THR A 22 7.09 4.80 -9.16
C THR A 22 6.47 5.75 -8.12
N ARG A 23 5.15 5.67 -7.85
CA ARG A 23 4.48 6.49 -6.81
C ARG A 23 4.90 6.16 -5.38
N GLU A 24 5.20 4.89 -5.09
CA GLU A 24 5.69 4.45 -3.77
C GLU A 24 7.15 4.90 -3.59
N ARG A 25 7.96 4.89 -4.66
CA ARG A 25 9.30 5.50 -4.66
C ARG A 25 9.26 7.01 -4.49
N ASP A 26 8.30 7.67 -5.14
CA ASP A 26 8.05 9.12 -5.05
C ASP A 26 7.42 9.53 -3.71
N ARG A 27 7.23 8.59 -2.77
CA ARG A 27 6.65 8.81 -1.42
C ARG A 27 5.29 9.51 -1.41
N ARG A 28 4.52 9.41 -2.52
CA ARG A 28 3.15 9.96 -2.62
C ARG A 28 2.11 9.19 -1.83
N VAL A 29 2.49 8.03 -1.29
CA VAL A 29 1.68 7.21 -0.39
C VAL A 29 2.48 6.99 0.89
N PRO A 30 1.83 6.75 2.03
CA PRO A 30 2.54 6.48 3.27
C PRO A 30 3.33 5.17 3.13
N VAL A 31 4.65 5.29 2.97
CA VAL A 31 5.59 4.18 2.85
C VAL A 31 6.53 4.18 4.05
N LEU A 32 6.51 3.08 4.82
CA LEU A 32 7.49 2.81 5.88
C LEU A 32 8.58 1.88 5.34
N LYS A 33 9.86 2.21 5.53
CA LYS A 33 10.97 1.30 5.20
C LYS A 33 11.48 0.65 6.49
N ILE A 34 11.48 -0.68 6.55
CA ILE A 34 12.11 -1.44 7.65
C ILE A 34 13.07 -2.45 7.01
N GLY A 35 14.37 -2.27 7.24
CA GLY A 35 15.40 -3.08 6.60
C GLY A 35 15.32 -3.00 5.06
N SER A 36 15.13 -4.16 4.41
CA SER A 36 15.09 -4.31 2.95
C SER A 36 13.67 -4.31 2.36
N VAL A 37 12.64 -4.17 3.20
CA VAL A 37 11.23 -4.20 2.81
C VAL A 37 10.53 -2.89 3.12
N TYR A 38 9.48 -2.65 2.35
CA TYR A 38 8.69 -1.43 2.35
C TYR A 38 7.25 -1.79 2.65
N PHE A 39 6.67 -1.11 3.63
CA PHE A 39 5.32 -1.29 4.13
C PHE A 39 4.47 -0.12 3.65
N ILE A 40 3.35 -0.43 3.01
CA ILE A 40 2.36 0.56 2.61
C ILE A 40 1.09 0.29 3.39
N TRP A 41 0.69 1.24 4.23
CA TRP A 41 -0.53 1.15 5.02
C TRP A 41 -1.70 1.75 4.26
N TRP A 42 -2.80 0.99 4.16
CA TRP A 42 -4.08 1.43 3.60
C TRP A 42 -5.10 1.41 4.72
N SER A 43 -5.46 2.57 5.25
CA SER A 43 -6.52 2.65 6.26
C SER A 43 -7.87 2.41 5.61
N ASP A 44 -8.73 1.62 6.23
CA ASP A 44 -10.12 1.40 5.77
C ASP A 44 -10.94 2.71 5.81
N LYS A 45 -10.54 3.66 6.67
CA LYS A 45 -11.12 5.00 6.77
C LYS A 45 -10.74 5.96 5.64
N GLN A 46 -9.81 5.60 4.74
CA GLN A 46 -9.53 6.43 3.56
C GLN A 46 -10.72 6.30 2.61
N LYS A 47 -11.57 7.34 2.60
CA LYS A 47 -12.70 7.44 1.66
C LYS A 47 -12.21 7.14 0.23
N PRO A 48 -12.97 6.37 -0.56
CA PRO A 48 -12.60 5.98 -1.92
C PRO A 48 -12.45 7.14 -2.92
N ASP A 49 -12.67 8.38 -2.48
CA ASP A 49 -12.57 9.60 -3.29
C ASP A 49 -11.12 10.10 -3.46
N ASP A 50 -10.23 9.80 -2.51
CA ASP A 50 -8.82 10.26 -2.56
C ASP A 50 -7.91 9.28 -3.33
N LEU A 51 -8.42 8.08 -3.65
CA LEU A 51 -7.67 7.01 -4.30
C LEU A 51 -8.25 6.70 -5.68
N SER A 52 -7.51 7.11 -6.71
CA SER A 52 -7.78 6.78 -8.12
C SER A 52 -8.23 5.31 -8.28
N PRO A 53 -9.31 5.03 -9.05
CA PRO A 53 -9.98 3.73 -9.09
C PRO A 53 -9.12 2.53 -9.55
N ARG A 54 -7.89 2.79 -10.02
CA ARG A 54 -6.90 1.79 -10.44
C ARG A 54 -6.09 1.15 -9.30
N ASP A 55 -6.16 1.65 -8.07
CA ASP A 55 -5.46 1.04 -6.91
C ASP A 55 -6.39 0.35 -5.90
N LYS A 56 -7.70 0.29 -6.22
CA LYS A 56 -8.65 -0.49 -5.43
C LYS A 56 -8.23 -1.97 -5.45
N PRO A 57 -8.18 -2.66 -4.30
CA PRO A 57 -8.06 -4.11 -4.29
C PRO A 57 -9.27 -4.70 -5.05
N PRO A 58 -9.13 -5.82 -5.77
CA PRO A 58 -10.26 -6.47 -6.42
C PRO A 58 -11.31 -6.78 -5.36
N GLN A 59 -12.48 -6.17 -5.53
CA GLN A 59 -13.63 -6.36 -4.66
C GLN A 59 -14.30 -7.65 -5.13
N SER A 60 -14.02 -8.73 -4.39
CA SER A 60 -14.69 -10.03 -4.58
C SER A 60 -16.02 -10.05 -3.86
#